data_AF-A9U0W1-F1
#
_entry.id   AF-A9U0W1-F1
#
_cell.length_a   1.000
_cell.length_b   1.000
_cell.length_c   1.000
_cell.angle_alpha   90.00
_cell.angle_beta   90.00
_cell.angle_gamma   90.00
#
_symmetry.space_group_name_H-M   'P 1'
#
loop_
_entity.id
_entity.type
_entity.pdbx_description
1 polymer ?
#
loop_
_entity_poly.entity_id
_entity_poly.type
_entity_poly.pdbx_seq_one_letter_code
_entity_poly.pdbx_strand_id
1 'polypeptide(L)'
;MAEDGYKPWWAIDKAAWREVFSPFYKFASISERRDTPLPPWSESDVQEFINSDPVYGPQLKLVRQGATIANVGALVGGLATAGIALRYSKNLPGAVGAFLGGAAMSWAVAEEGANLGLGLYKFNCMDTNLRFLDWWERKQA
;
A
#
# COMPACT_ATOMS: atom_id res chain seq x y z
N MET A 1 33.88 -6.35 -15.86
CA MET A 1 34.75 -5.35 -15.19
C MET A 1 33.84 -4.18 -14.86
N ALA A 2 33.42 -4.06 -13.61
CA ALA A 2 32.51 -3.00 -13.20
C ALA A 2 33.30 -1.69 -13.08
N GLU A 3 32.85 -0.65 -13.77
CA GLU A 3 33.37 0.71 -13.58
C GLU A 3 32.88 1.23 -12.23
N ASP A 4 33.67 1.00 -11.18
CA ASP A 4 33.51 1.60 -9.85
C ASP A 4 33.93 3.08 -9.87
N GLY A 5 33.29 3.87 -10.73
CA GLY A 5 33.45 5.32 -10.80
C GLY A 5 32.48 6.04 -9.86
N TYR A 6 32.97 7.04 -9.14
CA TYR A 6 32.16 7.96 -8.33
C TYR A 6 30.94 8.47 -9.12
N LYS A 7 29.73 8.19 -8.63
CA LYS A 7 28.50 8.79 -9.17
C LYS A 7 28.17 10.07 -8.39
N PRO A 8 27.98 11.22 -9.07
CA PRO A 8 27.48 12.43 -8.41
C PRO A 8 26.13 12.18 -7.72
N TRP A 9 25.85 12.87 -6.61
CA TRP A 9 24.59 12.69 -5.86
C TRP A 9 23.32 13.01 -6.66
N TRP A 10 23.44 13.77 -7.75
CA TRP A 10 22.36 14.09 -8.68
C TRP A 10 22.27 13.13 -9.88
N ALA A 11 23.23 12.21 -10.03
CA ALA A 11 23.23 11.26 -11.13
C ALA A 11 22.12 10.22 -10.91
N ILE A 12 21.24 10.08 -11.90
CA ILE A 12 20.14 9.13 -11.87
C ILE A 12 20.71 7.71 -11.95
N ASP A 13 20.64 6.97 -10.85
CA ASP A 13 20.93 5.55 -10.86
C ASP A 13 19.75 4.76 -11.42
N LYS A 14 19.76 4.53 -12.73
CA LYS A 14 18.71 3.79 -13.43
C LYS A 14 18.47 2.39 -12.85
N ALA A 15 19.50 1.75 -12.27
CA ALA A 15 19.35 0.44 -11.66
C ALA A 15 18.58 0.56 -10.34
N ALA A 16 18.94 1.53 -9.49
CA ALA A 16 18.21 1.81 -8.25
C ALA A 16 16.75 2.20 -8.52
N TRP A 17 16.50 3.07 -9.51
CA TRP A 17 15.15 3.43 -9.91
C TRP A 17 14.34 2.22 -10.44
N ARG A 18 14.96 1.32 -11.20
CA ARG A 18 14.31 0.09 -11.67
C ARG A 18 13.95 -0.84 -10.50
N GLU A 19 14.78 -0.91 -9.46
CA GLU A 19 14.51 -1.69 -8.26
C GLU A 19 13.34 -1.12 -7.44
N VAL A 20 13.34 0.20 -7.22
CA VAL A 20 12.25 0.92 -6.54
C VAL A 20 10.91 0.72 -7.25
N PHE A 21 10.91 0.76 -8.58
CA PHE A 21 9.69 0.54 -9.37
C PHE A 21 9.39 -0.93 -9.67
N SER A 22 10.24 -1.88 -9.27
CA SER A 22 10.06 -3.31 -9.53
C SER A 22 8.70 -3.88 -9.10
N PRO A 23 8.08 -3.45 -7.98
CA PRO A 23 6.75 -3.95 -7.62
C PRO A 23 5.69 -3.54 -8.63
N PHE A 24 5.73 -2.31 -9.15
CA PHE A 24 4.78 -1.83 -10.16
C PHE A 24 4.86 -2.65 -11.45
N TYR A 25 6.08 -2.97 -11.90
CA TYR A 25 6.26 -3.85 -13.06
C TYR A 25 5.71 -5.26 -12.81
N LYS A 26 5.85 -5.79 -11.60
CA LYS A 26 5.25 -7.08 -11.23
C LYS A 26 3.72 -7.01 -11.23
N PHE A 27 3.11 -5.98 -10.63
CA PHE A 27 1.66 -5.81 -10.67
C PHE A 27 1.14 -5.64 -12.11
N ALA A 28 1.82 -4.85 -12.95
CA ALA A 28 1.47 -4.68 -14.34
C ALA A 28 1.55 -6.00 -15.13
N SER A 29 2.55 -6.84 -14.84
CA SER A 29 2.69 -8.13 -15.53
C SER A 29 1.52 -9.11 -15.29
N ILE A 30 0.79 -8.96 -14.17
CA ILE A 30 -0.41 -9.74 -13.85
C ILE A 30 -1.57 -9.37 -14.78
N SER A 31 -1.66 -8.10 -15.21
CA SER A 31 -2.73 -7.62 -16.10
C SER A 31 -2.37 -7.72 -17.58
N GLU A 32 -1.10 -7.54 -17.95
CA GLU A 32 -0.65 -7.54 -19.35
C GLU A 32 -0.89 -8.86 -20.10
N ARG A 33 -1.07 -9.97 -19.38
CA ARG A 33 -1.23 -11.31 -19.97
C ARG A 33 -2.69 -11.71 -20.21
N ARG A 34 -3.65 -10.80 -20.01
CA ARG A 34 -5.08 -11.14 -20.02
C ARG A 34 -5.92 -10.20 -20.87
N ASP A 35 -6.81 -10.80 -21.66
CA ASP A 35 -7.86 -10.09 -22.40
C ASP A 35 -9.02 -9.66 -21.49
N THR A 36 -9.21 -10.35 -20.36
CA THR A 36 -10.23 -10.03 -19.35
C THR A 36 -9.59 -9.72 -18.00
N PRO A 37 -10.06 -8.67 -17.29
CA PRO A 37 -9.56 -8.35 -15.96
C PRO A 37 -9.87 -9.47 -14.97
N LEU A 38 -8.94 -9.72 -14.04
CA LEU A 38 -9.18 -10.64 -12.93
C LEU A 38 -10.39 -10.16 -12.10
N PRO A 39 -11.25 -11.07 -11.63
CA PRO A 39 -12.30 -10.69 -10.72
C PRO A 39 -11.69 -10.14 -9.42
N PRO A 40 -12.34 -9.16 -8.77
CA PRO A 40 -11.91 -8.70 -7.47
C PRO A 40 -11.93 -9.88 -6.48
N TRP A 41 -10.88 -10.00 -5.67
CA TRP A 41 -10.87 -10.98 -4.59
C TRP A 41 -11.87 -10.60 -3.51
N SER A 42 -12.40 -11.60 -2.83
CA SER A 42 -13.27 -11.47 -1.67
C SER A 42 -12.50 -11.61 -0.36
N GLU A 43 -13.14 -11.22 0.76
CA GLU A 43 -12.58 -11.48 2.10
C GLU A 43 -12.41 -12.98 2.38
N SER A 44 -13.25 -13.85 1.80
CA SER A 44 -13.05 -15.29 1.93
C SER A 44 -11.78 -15.79 1.24
N ASP A 45 -11.39 -15.17 0.12
CA ASP A 45 -10.14 -15.52 -0.57
C ASP A 45 -8.92 -15.12 0.24
N VAL A 46 -8.98 -13.97 0.91
CA VAL A 46 -7.94 -13.53 1.84
C VAL A 46 -7.83 -14.51 3.01
N GLN A 47 -8.96 -14.91 3.60
CA GLN A 47 -8.94 -15.85 4.72
C GLN A 47 -8.45 -17.24 4.31
N GLU A 48 -8.81 -17.70 3.11
CA GLU A 48 -8.31 -18.96 2.55
C GLU A 48 -6.80 -18.93 2.33
N PHE A 49 -6.25 -17.82 1.81
CA PHE A 49 -4.80 -17.65 1.71
C PHE A 49 -4.13 -17.66 3.10
N ILE A 50 -4.69 -16.93 4.06
CA ILE A 50 -4.18 -16.89 5.45
C ILE A 50 -4.13 -18.29 6.07
N ASN A 51 -5.12 -19.13 5.77
CA ASN A 51 -5.21 -20.49 6.29
C ASN A 51 -4.31 -21.47 5.53
N SER A 52 -4.04 -21.23 4.25
CA SER A 52 -3.29 -22.15 3.39
C SER A 52 -1.78 -21.92 3.44
N ASP A 53 -1.30 -20.68 3.58
CA ASP A 53 0.13 -20.35 3.61
C ASP A 53 0.63 -20.11 5.06
N PRO A 54 1.48 -20.99 5.61
CA PRO A 54 1.96 -20.85 6.98
C PRO A 54 2.99 -19.72 7.18
N VAL A 55 3.62 -19.22 6.10
CA VAL A 55 4.67 -18.19 6.16
C VAL A 55 4.07 -16.82 5.86
N TYR A 56 3.42 -16.68 4.71
CA TYR A 56 2.87 -15.41 4.23
C TYR A 56 1.45 -15.15 4.75
N GLY A 57 0.72 -16.16 5.21
CA GLY A 57 -0.63 -15.99 5.76
C GLY A 57 -0.66 -15.08 7.00
N PRO A 58 0.11 -15.38 8.07
CA PRO A 58 0.17 -14.51 9.24
C PRO A 58 0.66 -13.09 8.91
N GLN A 59 1.60 -12.97 7.97
CA GLN A 59 2.10 -11.68 7.49
C GLN A 59 1.00 -10.90 6.77
N LEU A 60 0.24 -11.54 5.87
CA LEU A 60 -0.84 -10.89 5.14
C LEU A 60 -1.92 -10.38 6.09
N LYS A 61 -2.23 -11.15 7.14
CA LYS A 61 -3.16 -10.71 8.19
C LYS A 61 -2.70 -9.40 8.84
N LEU A 62 -1.42 -9.29 9.20
CA LEU A 62 -0.86 -8.07 9.78
C LEU A 62 -0.86 -6.91 8.79
N VAL A 63 -0.50 -7.16 7.53
CA VAL A 63 -0.53 -6.14 6.46
C VAL A 63 -1.94 -5.60 6.27
N ARG A 64 -2.95 -6.48 6.23
CA ARG A 64 -4.37 -6.08 6.12
C ARG A 64 -4.84 -5.30 7.35
N GLN A 65 -4.43 -5.71 8.55
CA GLN A 65 -4.72 -4.94 9.77
C GLN A 65 -4.09 -3.55 9.73
N GLY A 66 -2.83 -3.43 9.30
CA GLY A 66 -2.15 -2.15 9.13
C GLY A 66 -2.85 -1.25 8.12
N ALA A 67 -3.26 -1.80 6.97
CA ALA A 67 -4.04 -1.07 5.98
C ALA A 67 -5.38 -0.58 6.54
N THR A 68 -6.08 -1.39 7.34
CA THR A 68 -7.33 -0.97 8.01
C THR A 68 -7.09 0.17 8.99
N ILE A 69 -6.03 0.12 9.79
CA ILE A 69 -5.65 1.19 10.72
C ILE A 69 -5.36 2.49 9.95
N ALA A 70 -4.60 2.41 8.85
CA ALA A 70 -4.28 3.57 8.02
C ALA A 70 -5.54 4.18 7.39
N ASN A 71 -6.45 3.35 6.85
CA ASN A 71 -7.74 3.78 6.31
C ASN A 71 -8.60 4.51 7.35
N VAL A 72 -8.70 3.94 8.56
CA VAL A 72 -9.45 4.57 9.67
C VAL A 72 -8.79 5.89 10.06
N GLY A 73 -7.46 5.93 10.17
CA GLY A 73 -6.68 7.13 10.45
C GLY A 73 -6.96 8.24 9.44
N ALA A 74 -6.95 7.91 8.15
CA ALA A 74 -7.25 8.86 7.07
C ALA A 74 -8.68 9.39 7.15
N LEU A 75 -9.67 8.53 7.41
CA LEU A 75 -11.05 8.96 7.55
C LEU A 75 -11.22 9.92 8.73
N VAL A 76 -10.66 9.57 9.89
CA VAL A 76 -10.71 10.41 11.11
C VAL A 76 -10.02 11.75 10.86
N GLY A 77 -8.81 11.74 10.30
CA GLY A 77 -8.05 12.95 9.98
C GLY A 77 -8.74 13.85 8.97
N GLY A 78 -9.26 13.27 7.89
CA GLY A 78 -10.00 13.99 6.86
C GLY A 78 -11.25 14.65 7.43
N LEU A 79 -12.09 13.91 8.15
CA LEU A 79 -13.32 14.44 8.74
C LEU A 79 -13.04 15.52 9.80
N ALA A 80 -12.05 15.32 10.67
CA ALA A 80 -11.69 16.31 11.68
C ALA A 80 -11.23 17.62 11.04
N THR A 81 -10.32 17.54 10.06
CA THR A 81 -9.76 18.71 9.39
C THR A 81 -10.81 19.43 8.54
N ALA A 82 -11.64 18.68 7.82
CA ALA A 82 -12.75 19.25 7.05
C ALA A 82 -13.79 19.93 7.97
N GLY A 83 -14.12 19.33 9.10
CA GLY A 83 -15.05 19.88 10.08
C GLY A 83 -14.57 21.21 10.66
N ILE A 84 -13.28 21.29 11.02
CA ILE A 84 -12.64 22.53 11.46
C ILE A 84 -12.67 23.58 10.33
N ALA A 85 -12.28 23.19 9.12
CA ALA A 85 -12.28 24.09 7.97
C ALA A 85 -13.68 24.62 7.65
N LEU A 86 -14.72 23.79 7.65
CA LEU A 86 -16.11 24.23 7.45
C LEU A 86 -16.57 25.19 8.55
N ARG A 87 -16.27 24.85 9.82
CA ARG A 87 -16.69 25.65 10.97
C ARG A 87 -16.16 27.08 10.91
N TYR A 88 -14.89 27.26 10.53
CA TYR A 88 -14.24 28.57 10.55
C TYR A 88 -14.25 29.29 9.20
N SER A 89 -13.95 28.60 8.09
CA SER A 89 -13.86 29.25 6.78
C SER A 89 -15.22 29.41 6.10
N LYS A 90 -16.22 28.61 6.47
CA LYS A 90 -17.53 28.51 5.79
C LYS A 90 -17.41 28.31 4.26
N ASN A 91 -16.27 27.79 3.79
CA ASN A 91 -15.94 27.61 2.39
C ASN A 91 -15.87 26.11 2.06
N LEU A 92 -16.78 25.66 1.21
CA LEU A 92 -16.89 24.24 0.85
C LEU A 92 -15.66 23.73 0.07
N PRO A 93 -15.20 24.38 -1.01
CA PRO A 93 -13.92 24.04 -1.65
C PRO A 93 -12.73 23.97 -0.67
N GLY A 94 -12.63 24.92 0.25
CA GLY A 94 -11.57 24.94 1.25
C GLY A 94 -11.65 23.74 2.20
N ALA A 95 -12.85 23.36 2.60
CA ALA A 95 -13.08 22.17 3.41
C ALA A 95 -12.83 20.85 2.68
N VAL A 96 -13.12 20.77 1.38
CA VAL A 96 -12.76 19.60 0.56
C VAL A 96 -11.24 19.49 0.46
N GLY A 97 -10.53 20.59 0.24
CA GLY A 97 -9.06 20.60 0.28
C GLY A 97 -8.51 20.16 1.65
N ALA A 98 -9.12 20.65 2.73
CA ALA A 98 -8.77 20.28 4.10
C ALA A 98 -9.05 18.80 4.41
N PHE A 99 -10.14 18.24 3.87
CA PHE A 99 -10.45 16.81 3.97
C PHE A 99 -9.33 15.98 3.34
N LEU A 100 -8.96 16.29 2.10
CA LEU A 100 -7.95 15.53 1.36
C LEU A 100 -6.56 15.62 2.04
N GLY A 101 -6.15 16.83 2.44
CA GLY A 101 -4.89 17.04 3.15
C GLY A 101 -4.86 16.34 4.50
N GLY A 102 -5.94 16.45 5.29
CA GLY A 102 -6.08 15.78 6.58
C GLY A 102 -6.07 14.26 6.44
N ALA A 103 -6.76 13.72 5.45
CA ALA A 103 -6.78 12.29 5.18
C ALA A 103 -5.41 11.76 4.79
N ALA A 104 -4.69 12.44 3.88
CA ALA A 104 -3.35 12.02 3.46
C ALA A 104 -2.34 12.04 4.62
N MET A 105 -2.33 13.10 5.43
CA MET A 105 -1.39 13.20 6.56
C MET A 105 -1.72 12.18 7.66
N SER A 106 -2.99 12.01 8.01
CA SER A 106 -3.38 11.02 9.02
C SER A 106 -3.23 9.59 8.54
N TRP A 107 -3.38 9.31 7.24
CA TRP A 107 -3.00 8.03 6.65
C TRP A 107 -1.54 7.72 6.95
N ALA A 108 -0.62 8.62 6.58
CA ALA A 108 0.82 8.40 6.72
C ALA A 108 1.22 8.16 8.19
N VAL A 109 0.70 8.97 9.12
CA VAL A 109 0.99 8.79 10.55
C VAL A 109 0.41 7.47 11.09
N ALA A 110 -0.80 7.10 10.67
CA ALA A 110 -1.42 5.85 11.08
C ALA A 110 -0.71 4.63 10.49
N GLU A 111 -0.21 4.73 9.26
CA GLU A 111 0.61 3.70 8.61
C GLU A 111 1.94 3.50 9.36
N GLU A 112 2.64 4.57 9.74
CA GLU A 112 3.86 4.47 10.57
C GLU A 112 3.56 3.90 11.96
N GLY A 113 2.46 4.33 12.58
CA GLY A 113 1.98 3.77 13.85
C GLY A 113 1.67 2.27 13.75
N ALA A 114 1.04 1.85 12.66
CA ALA A 114 0.76 0.45 12.37
C ALA A 114 2.05 -0.34 12.09
N ASN A 115 3.00 0.24 11.34
CA ASN A 115 4.29 -0.38 11.06
C ASN A 115 5.03 -0.71 12.35
N LEU A 116 5.10 0.25 13.27
CA LEU A 116 5.74 0.05 14.58
C LEU A 116 4.92 -0.89 15.49
N GLY A 117 3.61 -0.66 15.59
CA GLY A 117 2.73 -1.39 16.52
C GLY A 117 2.51 -2.86 16.15
N LEU A 118 2.40 -3.16 14.86
CA LEU A 118 2.22 -4.53 14.35
C LEU A 118 3.55 -5.19 13.96
N GLY A 119 4.66 -4.45 14.01
CA GLY A 119 5.98 -4.96 13.63
C GLY A 119 6.10 -5.25 12.13
N LEU A 120 5.40 -4.51 11.28
CA LEU A 120 5.42 -4.69 9.82
C LEU A 120 6.83 -4.45 9.23
N TYR A 121 7.64 -3.62 9.89
CA TYR A 121 9.05 -3.39 9.51
C TYR A 121 9.92 -4.66 9.57
N LYS A 122 9.45 -5.75 10.19
CA LYS A 122 10.20 -7.01 10.33
C LYS A 122 10.17 -7.88 9.09
N PHE A 123 9.30 -7.58 8.13
CA PHE A 123 9.15 -8.37 6.90
C PHE A 123 8.77 -7.48 5.72
N ASN A 124 8.86 -8.03 4.52
CA ASN A 124 8.56 -7.28 3.30
C ASN A 124 7.06 -7.38 2.98
N CYS A 125 6.28 -6.37 3.38
CA CYS A 125 4.84 -6.29 3.12
C CYS A 125 4.49 -6.39 1.63
N MET A 126 5.35 -5.85 0.76
CA MET A 126 5.15 -5.89 -0.69
C MET A 126 5.29 -7.32 -1.22
N ASP A 127 6.30 -8.05 -0.76
CA ASP A 127 6.48 -9.45 -1.14
C ASP A 127 5.30 -10.31 -0.68
N THR A 128 4.81 -10.10 0.55
CA THR A 128 3.60 -10.77 1.06
C THR A 128 2.38 -10.50 0.17
N ASN A 129 2.16 -9.25 -0.26
CA ASN A 129 1.05 -8.90 -1.14
C ASN A 129 1.19 -9.55 -2.53
N LEU A 130 2.40 -9.57 -3.09
CA LEU A 130 2.67 -10.23 -4.37
C LEU A 130 2.43 -11.74 -4.29
N ARG A 131 2.83 -12.39 -3.20
CA ARG A 131 2.55 -13.83 -2.97
C ARG A 131 1.06 -14.14 -2.90
N PHE A 132 0.30 -13.27 -2.25
CA PHE A 132 -1.16 -13.38 -2.25
C PHE A 132 -1.74 -13.26 -3.67
N LEU A 133 -1.27 -12.31 -4.46
CA LEU A 133 -1.73 -12.15 -5.84
C LEU A 133 -1.34 -13.31 -6.75
N ASP A 134 -0.11 -13.83 -6.64
CA ASP A 134 0.33 -15.02 -7.38
C ASP A 134 -0.55 -16.23 -7.04
N TRP A 135 -0.88 -16.42 -5.76
CA TRP A 135 -1.80 -17.46 -5.32
C TRP A 135 -3.21 -17.24 -5.85
N TRP A 136 -3.73 -16.02 -5.77
CA TRP A 136 -5.04 -15.65 -6.27
C TRP A 136 -5.15 -15.90 -7.77
N GLU A 137 -4.13 -15.54 -8.53
CA GLU A 137 -4.07 -15.76 -9.97
C GLU A 137 -4.15 -17.24 -10.31
N ARG A 138 -3.40 -18.10 -9.59
CA ARG A 138 -3.42 -19.55 -9.78
C ARG A 138 -4.75 -20.19 -9.39
N LYS A 139 -5.44 -19.64 -8.39
CA LYS A 139 -6.77 -20.11 -7.99
C LYS A 139 -7.83 -19.83 -9.07
N GLN A 140 -7.65 -18.76 -9.85
CA GLN A 140 -8.56 -18.38 -10.94
C GLN A 140 -8.23 -19.03 -12.29
N ALA A 141 -7.10 -19.73 -12.41
CA ALA A 141 -6.66 -20.44 -13.61
C ALA A 141 -7.14 -21.90 -13.60
#